data_AF-A0A9W7GUP5-F1
#
_entry.id   AF-A0A9W7GUP5-F1
#
_cell.length_a   1.000
_cell.length_b   1.000
_cell.length_c   1.000
_cell.angle_alpha   90.00
_cell.angle_beta   90.00
_cell.angle_gamma   90.00
#
_symmetry.space_group_name_H-M   'P 1'
#
loop_
_entity.id
_entity.type
_entity.pdbx_description
1 polymer ?
#
loop_
_entity_poly.entity_id
_entity_poly.type
_entity_poly.pdbx_seq_one_letter_code
_entity_poly.pdbx_strand_id
1 'polypeptide(L)'
;MTIDSIIRPSMPTTNVAKEFVQQLKECASTKGASKAMASTLMAELTTKKFDWSKSMHNHITNMVNLSTRLKNLKVEVSEEWMVEIIINSLPNDFESFSVSYNNLEKKWTLPKLKAKVIQEEARLRKDGKANIAHVTD
;
A
#
# COMPACT_ATOMS: atom_id res chain seq x y z
N MET A 1 56.73 11.31 -37.32
CA MET A 1 56.45 10.62 -36.05
C MET A 1 55.36 11.39 -35.33
N THR A 2 54.37 10.65 -34.85
CA THR A 2 53.05 11.05 -34.35
C THR A 2 53.16 11.88 -33.06
N ILE A 3 52.45 13.01 -32.98
CA ILE A 3 52.15 13.66 -31.70
C ILE A 3 50.70 13.32 -31.38
N ASP A 4 50.55 12.34 -30.49
CA ASP A 4 49.28 11.84 -29.98
C ASP A 4 48.65 12.93 -29.09
N SER A 5 47.52 13.49 -29.51
CA SER A 5 46.80 14.46 -28.69
C SER A 5 46.04 13.69 -27.60
N ILE A 6 46.56 13.76 -26.38
CA ILE A 6 45.91 13.17 -25.21
C ILE A 6 44.63 13.98 -24.93
N ILE A 7 43.50 13.49 -25.46
CA ILE A 7 42.16 13.97 -25.10
C ILE A 7 41.94 13.59 -23.64
N ARG A 8 42.25 14.51 -22.72
CA ARG A 8 41.79 14.40 -21.33
C ARG A 8 40.26 14.46 -21.34
N PRO A 9 39.55 13.47 -20.77
CA PRO A 9 38.12 13.61 -20.57
C PRO A 9 37.91 14.78 -19.59
N SER A 10 37.38 15.88 -20.10
CA SER A 10 37.01 17.02 -19.26
C SER A 10 35.99 16.53 -18.25
N MET A 11 36.31 16.65 -16.95
CA MET A 11 35.33 16.41 -15.89
C MET A 11 34.13 17.31 -16.13
N PRO A 12 32.89 16.81 -15.93
CA PRO A 12 31.70 17.65 -16.03
C PRO A 12 31.89 18.87 -15.15
N THR A 13 31.78 20.06 -15.73
CA THR A 13 31.90 21.31 -14.99
C THR A 13 30.84 21.32 -13.90
N THR A 14 31.17 21.88 -12.74
CA THR A 14 30.31 21.93 -11.54
C THR A 14 28.93 22.52 -11.82
N ASN A 15 28.77 23.33 -12.86
CA ASN A 15 27.49 23.87 -13.32
C ASN A 15 26.59 22.80 -13.96
N VAL A 16 27.11 21.93 -14.82
CA VAL A 16 26.33 20.85 -15.46
C VAL A 16 25.86 19.84 -14.40
N ALA A 17 26.72 19.53 -13.43
CA ALA A 17 26.34 18.67 -12.31
C ALA A 17 25.22 19.28 -11.45
N LYS A 18 25.28 20.61 -11.19
CA LYS A 18 24.22 21.33 -10.46
C LYS A 18 22.91 21.38 -11.24
N GLU A 19 22.96 21.68 -12.53
CA GLU A 19 21.78 21.71 -13.41
C GLU A 19 21.13 20.34 -13.51
N PHE A 20 21.91 19.27 -13.63
CA PHE A 20 21.39 17.90 -13.65
C PHE A 20 20.69 17.53 -12.33
N VAL A 21 21.30 17.85 -11.18
CA VAL A 21 20.67 17.62 -9.87
C VAL A 21 19.41 18.47 -9.69
N GLN A 22 19.41 19.71 -10.19
CA GLN A 22 18.25 20.60 -10.18
C GLN A 22 17.11 20.03 -11.03
N GLN A 23 17.41 19.56 -12.24
CA GLN A 23 16.43 18.94 -13.15
C GLN A 23 15.87 17.63 -12.57
N LEU A 24 16.69 16.79 -11.94
CA LEU A 24 16.22 15.60 -11.21
C LEU A 24 15.27 15.99 -10.08
N LYS A 25 15.62 17.03 -9.33
CA LYS A 25 14.79 17.55 -8.24
C LYS A 25 13.47 18.12 -8.75
N GLU A 26 13.48 18.87 -9.85
CA GLU A 26 12.27 19.38 -10.50
C GLU A 26 11.40 18.27 -11.08
N CYS A 27 12.00 17.30 -11.77
CA CYS A 27 11.29 16.14 -12.33
C CYS A 27 10.60 15.32 -11.24
N ALA A 28 11.31 15.06 -10.14
CA ALA A 28 10.76 14.41 -8.93
C ALA A 28 9.72 15.26 -8.19
N SER A 29 9.73 16.59 -8.37
CA SER A 29 8.78 17.53 -7.75
C SER A 29 7.58 17.85 -8.64
N THR A 30 7.44 17.22 -9.81
CA THR A 30 6.32 17.50 -10.71
C THR A 30 5.00 17.11 -10.07
N LYS A 31 4.08 18.08 -9.95
CA LYS A 31 2.72 17.86 -9.39
C LYS A 31 1.97 16.71 -10.08
N GLY A 32 2.25 16.48 -11.36
CA GLY A 32 1.67 15.39 -12.15
C GLY A 32 2.12 14.00 -11.72
N ALA A 33 3.43 13.81 -11.47
CA ALA A 33 3.96 12.53 -10.99
C ALA A 33 3.41 12.18 -9.60
N SER A 34 3.35 13.16 -8.69
CA SER A 34 2.77 12.97 -7.35
C SER A 34 1.29 12.59 -7.40
N LYS A 35 0.52 13.18 -8.33
CA LYS A 35 -0.90 12.84 -8.53
C LYS A 35 -1.06 11.41 -9.04
N ALA A 36 -0.31 11.01 -10.06
CA ALA A 36 -0.36 9.65 -10.59
C ALA A 36 0.00 8.60 -9.53
N MET A 37 1.06 8.85 -8.75
CA MET A 37 1.45 7.99 -7.63
C MET A 37 0.35 7.88 -6.57
N ALA A 38 -0.27 8.99 -6.19
CA ALA A 38 -1.38 8.98 -5.24
C ALA A 38 -2.56 8.17 -5.77
N SER A 39 -2.91 8.31 -7.05
CA SER A 39 -3.97 7.51 -7.69
C SER A 39 -3.64 6.01 -7.68
N THR A 40 -2.41 5.62 -8.00
CA THR A 40 -1.97 4.22 -7.93
C THR A 40 -2.06 3.66 -6.52
N LEU A 41 -1.59 4.40 -5.51
CA LEU A 41 -1.66 3.95 -4.11
C LEU A 41 -3.09 3.85 -3.60
N MET A 42 -3.96 4.78 -4.00
CA MET A 42 -5.37 4.73 -3.63
C MET A 42 -6.05 3.51 -4.26
N ALA A 43 -5.78 3.23 -5.53
CA ALA A 43 -6.30 2.04 -6.21
C ALA A 43 -5.79 0.75 -5.55
N GLU A 44 -4.49 0.67 -5.24
CA GLU A 44 -3.94 -0.47 -4.51
C GLU A 44 -4.63 -0.63 -3.16
N LEU A 45 -4.78 0.44 -2.39
CA LEU A 45 -5.44 0.41 -1.07
C LEU A 45 -6.88 -0.09 -1.14
N THR A 46 -7.70 0.39 -2.08
CA THR A 46 -9.14 0.04 -2.16
C THR A 46 -9.41 -1.31 -2.80
N THR A 47 -8.51 -1.80 -3.66
CA THR A 47 -8.71 -3.07 -4.39
C THR A 47 -8.02 -4.26 -3.73
N LYS A 48 -7.10 -4.02 -2.79
CA LYS A 48 -6.38 -5.09 -2.12
C LYS A 48 -7.34 -6.01 -1.37
N LYS A 49 -7.25 -7.31 -1.66
CA LYS A 49 -8.00 -8.37 -0.97
C LYS A 49 -7.07 -9.18 -0.07
N PHE A 50 -7.63 -9.71 1.01
CA PHE A 50 -6.95 -10.71 1.82
C PHE A 50 -7.02 -12.07 1.12
N ASP A 51 -5.87 -12.71 0.93
CA ASP A 51 -5.71 -13.90 0.08
C ASP A 51 -5.14 -15.12 0.83
N TRP A 52 -5.18 -15.12 2.16
CA TRP A 52 -4.67 -16.18 3.04
C TRP A 52 -3.14 -16.45 2.98
N SER A 53 -2.42 -15.89 2.00
CA SER A 53 -0.97 -16.10 1.79
C SER A 53 -0.11 -15.56 2.94
N LYS A 54 -0.61 -14.54 3.63
CA LYS A 54 0.00 -13.91 4.80
C LYS A 54 -1.05 -13.80 5.91
N SER A 55 -0.60 -13.49 7.13
CA SER A 55 -1.51 -13.26 8.25
C SER A 55 -2.37 -12.00 8.05
N MET A 56 -3.53 -11.96 8.68
CA MET A 56 -4.41 -10.77 8.70
C MET A 56 -3.69 -9.56 9.30
N HIS A 57 -2.81 -9.79 10.29
CA HIS A 57 -1.96 -8.74 10.84
C HIS A 57 -1.08 -8.10 9.76
N ASN A 58 -0.42 -8.90 8.93
CA ASN A 58 0.46 -8.41 7.87
C ASN A 58 -0.34 -7.67 6.79
N HIS A 59 -1.52 -8.16 6.45
CA HIS A 59 -2.43 -7.51 5.51
C HIS A 59 -2.81 -6.10 5.98
N ILE A 60 -3.31 -5.97 7.22
CA ILE A 60 -3.68 -4.67 7.79
C ILE A 60 -2.48 -3.73 7.91
N THR A 61 -1.32 -4.23 8.33
CA THR A 61 -0.09 -3.44 8.41
C THR A 61 0.33 -2.91 7.04
N ASN A 62 0.18 -3.70 5.98
CA ASN A 62 0.43 -3.24 4.61
C ASN A 62 -0.54 -2.14 4.19
N MET A 63 -1.84 -2.29 4.48
CA MET A 63 -2.84 -1.26 4.17
C MET A 63 -2.62 0.05 4.93
N VAL A 64 -2.25 -0.02 6.22
CA VAL A 64 -1.86 1.17 7.01
C VAL A 64 -0.62 1.85 6.43
N ASN A 65 0.34 1.07 5.93
CA ASN A 65 1.51 1.62 5.23
C ASN A 65 1.11 2.36 3.94
N LEU A 66 0.20 1.80 3.13
CA LEU A 66 -0.35 2.47 1.95
C LEU A 66 -1.02 3.80 2.31
N SER A 67 -1.85 3.81 3.35
CA SER A 67 -2.47 5.04 3.89
C SER A 67 -1.43 6.07 4.36
N THR A 68 -0.37 5.62 5.03
CA THR A 68 0.74 6.50 5.46
C THR A 68 1.47 7.12 4.26
N ARG A 69 1.70 6.35 3.19
CA ARG A 69 2.30 6.85 1.94
C ARG A 69 1.39 7.86 1.25
N LEU A 70 0.08 7.61 1.22
CA LEU A 70 -0.92 8.57 0.74
C LEU A 70 -0.88 9.88 1.53
N LYS A 71 -0.79 9.79 2.87
CA LYS A 71 -0.66 10.96 3.75
C LYS A 71 0.56 11.81 3.42
N ASN A 72 1.70 11.18 3.10
CA ASN A 72 2.91 11.89 2.65
C ASN A 72 2.72 12.61 1.30
N LEU A 73 1.76 12.15 0.48
CA LEU A 73 1.32 12.81 -0.76
C LEU A 73 0.16 13.79 -0.54
N LYS A 74 -0.15 14.14 0.71
CA LYS A 74 -1.24 15.03 1.12
C LYS A 74 -2.65 14.48 0.80
N VAL A 75 -2.79 13.16 0.71
CA VAL A 75 -4.08 12.46 0.61
C VAL A 75 -4.34 11.76 1.94
N GLU A 76 -5.32 12.23 2.70
CA GLU A 76 -5.66 11.65 4.00
C GLU A 76 -6.78 10.63 3.85
N VAL A 77 -6.60 9.47 4.48
CA VAL A 77 -7.63 8.43 4.62
C VAL A 77 -8.05 8.43 6.08
N SER A 78 -9.32 8.71 6.35
CA SER A 78 -9.82 8.75 7.73
C SER A 78 -9.80 7.35 8.36
N GLU A 79 -9.82 7.29 9.69
CA GLU A 79 -9.86 6.01 10.39
C GLU A 79 -11.15 5.23 10.05
N GLU A 80 -12.29 5.92 9.93
CA GLU A 80 -13.56 5.29 9.56
C GLU A 80 -13.49 4.67 8.16
N TRP A 81 -12.90 5.38 7.19
CA TRP A 81 -12.69 4.82 5.86
C TRP A 81 -11.69 3.66 5.94
N MET A 82 -10.56 3.78 6.63
CA MET A 82 -9.61 2.67 6.78
C MET A 82 -10.28 1.39 7.28
N VAL A 83 -11.20 1.51 8.24
CA VAL A 83 -12.03 0.41 8.74
C VAL A 83 -12.92 -0.21 7.63
N GLU A 84 -13.62 0.62 6.85
CA GLU A 84 -14.46 0.15 5.73
C GLU A 84 -13.62 -0.43 4.57
N ILE A 85 -12.40 0.06 4.25
CA ILE A 85 -11.51 -0.61 3.27
C ILE A 85 -11.22 -2.02 3.80
N ILE A 86 -10.82 -2.16 5.06
CA ILE A 86 -10.43 -3.46 5.63
C ILE A 86 -11.59 -4.45 5.57
N ILE A 87 -12.81 -4.05 5.97
CA ILE A 87 -13.99 -4.90 5.86
C ILE A 87 -14.24 -5.34 4.41
N ASN A 88 -14.18 -4.40 3.47
CA ASN A 88 -14.36 -4.68 2.05
C ASN A 88 -13.21 -5.51 1.44
N SER A 89 -12.05 -5.60 2.10
CA SER A 89 -10.93 -6.42 1.65
C SER A 89 -11.07 -7.90 1.99
N LEU A 90 -11.98 -8.26 2.89
CA LEU A 90 -12.14 -9.63 3.37
C LEU A 90 -12.80 -10.53 2.30
N PRO A 91 -12.31 -11.77 2.12
CA PRO A 91 -12.95 -12.74 1.23
C PRO A 91 -14.23 -13.30 1.84
N ASN A 92 -15.01 -14.04 1.03
CA ASN A 92 -16.30 -14.63 1.43
C ASN A 92 -16.21 -15.54 2.66
N ASP A 93 -15.04 -16.10 2.98
CA ASP A 93 -14.85 -16.88 4.21
C ASP A 93 -15.23 -16.13 5.49
N PHE A 94 -15.13 -14.80 5.46
CA PHE A 94 -15.47 -13.87 6.55
C PHE A 94 -16.90 -13.31 6.46
N GLU A 95 -17.77 -13.83 5.60
CA GLU A 95 -19.12 -13.30 5.39
C GLU A 95 -19.90 -13.09 6.71
N SER A 96 -19.90 -14.08 7.61
CA SER A 96 -20.57 -13.96 8.91
C SER A 96 -20.01 -12.82 9.77
N PHE A 97 -18.69 -12.56 9.68
CA PHE A 97 -18.04 -11.45 10.36
C PHE A 97 -18.48 -10.11 9.76
N SER A 98 -18.49 -9.99 8.43
CA SER A 98 -18.91 -8.78 7.72
C SER A 98 -20.38 -8.43 7.97
N VAL A 99 -21.28 -9.42 7.95
CA VAL A 99 -22.69 -9.23 8.30
C VAL A 99 -22.83 -8.75 9.75
N SER A 100 -22.10 -9.38 10.68
CA SER A 100 -22.11 -8.98 12.10
C SER A 100 -21.61 -7.55 12.28
N TYR A 101 -20.58 -7.14 11.55
CA TYR A 101 -20.06 -5.77 11.58
C TYR A 101 -21.06 -4.75 10.99
N ASN A 102 -21.71 -5.08 9.87
CA ASN A 102 -22.65 -4.19 9.20
C ASN A 102 -23.91 -3.90 10.05
N ASN A 103 -24.28 -4.83 10.93
CA ASN A 103 -25.42 -4.67 11.84
C ASN A 103 -25.08 -3.90 13.13
N LEU A 104 -23.84 -3.40 13.28
CA LEU A 104 -23.47 -2.59 14.45
C LEU A 104 -24.04 -1.17 14.35
N GLU A 105 -24.76 -0.75 15.38
CA GLU A 105 -25.20 0.65 15.52
C GLU A 105 -24.01 1.62 15.63
N LYS A 106 -22.92 1.18 16.26
CA LYS A 106 -21.67 1.94 16.40
C LYS A 106 -20.50 1.22 15.75
N LYS A 107 -19.91 1.87 14.74
CA LYS A 107 -18.72 1.39 14.05
C LYS A 107 -17.53 1.26 15.01
N TRP A 108 -16.69 0.26 14.76
CA TRP A 108 -15.48 0.03 15.54
C TRP A 108 -14.36 0.98 15.12
N THR A 109 -13.48 1.28 16.07
CA THR A 109 -12.18 1.90 15.78
C THR A 109 -11.25 0.89 15.10
N LEU A 110 -10.25 1.38 14.39
CA LEU A 110 -9.27 0.55 13.69
C LEU A 110 -8.55 -0.44 14.63
N PRO A 111 -8.11 -0.07 15.85
CA PRO A 111 -7.52 -1.03 16.79
C PRO A 111 -8.48 -2.15 17.19
N LYS A 112 -9.76 -1.81 17.44
CA LYS A 112 -10.78 -2.78 17.81
C LYS A 112 -11.10 -3.72 16.65
N LEU A 113 -11.24 -3.18 15.43
CA LEU A 113 -11.42 -3.98 14.22
C LEU A 113 -10.26 -4.95 14.02
N LYS A 114 -9.01 -4.45 14.10
CA LYS A 114 -7.80 -5.25 13.94
C LYS A 114 -7.79 -6.46 14.89
N ALA A 115 -8.09 -6.24 16.17
CA ALA A 115 -8.14 -7.33 17.14
C ALA A 115 -9.22 -8.37 16.78
N LYS A 116 -10.41 -7.92 16.40
CA LYS A 116 -11.55 -8.78 16.08
C LYS A 116 -11.35 -9.62 14.81
N VAL A 117 -10.81 -9.02 13.75
CA VAL A 117 -10.59 -9.73 12.48
C VAL A 117 -9.42 -10.71 12.56
N ILE A 118 -8.39 -10.43 13.36
CA ILE A 118 -7.31 -11.39 13.66
C ILE A 118 -7.85 -12.58 14.47
N GLN A 119 -8.73 -12.33 15.44
CA GLN A 119 -9.40 -13.40 16.17
C GLN A 119 -10.23 -14.28 15.23
N GLU A 120 -10.96 -13.66 14.29
CA GLU A 120 -11.75 -14.39 13.31
C GLU A 120 -10.88 -15.19 12.33
N GLU A 121 -9.76 -14.62 11.85
CA GLU A 121 -8.78 -15.37 11.05
C GLU A 121 -8.32 -16.64 11.78
N ALA A 122 -7.98 -16.54 13.07
CA ALA A 122 -7.54 -17.68 13.86
C ALA A 122 -8.63 -18.75 14.01
N ARG A 123 -9.91 -18.35 14.09
CA ARG A 123 -11.06 -19.27 14.10
C ARG A 123 -11.20 -19.98 12.75
N LEU A 124 -11.23 -19.23 11.66
CA LEU A 124 -11.37 -19.75 10.30
C LEU A 124 -10.22 -20.69 9.90
N ARG A 125 -8.99 -20.42 10.37
CA ARG A 125 -7.84 -21.34 10.18
C ARG A 125 -8.04 -22.68 10.87
N LYS A 126 -8.63 -22.70 12.08
CA LYS A 126 -8.96 -23.94 12.79
C LYS A 126 -10.05 -24.74 12.08
N ASP A 127 -10.98 -24.05 11.44
CA ASP A 127 -12.06 -24.65 10.64
C ASP A 127 -11.59 -25.12 9.24
N GLY A 128 -10.29 -25.01 8.92
CA GLY A 128 -9.71 -25.48 7.66
C GLY A 128 -9.94 -24.56 6.44
N LYS A 129 -10.57 -23.40 6.61
CA LYS A 129 -10.92 -22.50 5.50
C LYS A 129 -9.71 -21.87 4.79
N ALA A 130 -8.57 -21.75 5.48
CA ALA A 130 -7.34 -21.26 4.87
C ALA A 130 -6.74 -22.22 3.82
N ASN A 131 -7.16 -23.50 3.79
CA ASN A 131 -6.59 -24.52 2.89
C ASN A 131 -7.35 -24.64 1.56
N ILE A 132 -8.54 -24.03 1.44
CA ILE A 132 -9.41 -24.18 0.26
C ILE A 132 -8.94 -23.30 -0.92
N ALA A 133 -8.20 -22.21 -0.64
CA ALA A 133 -7.67 -21.31 -1.68
C ALA A 133 -6.50 -21.89 -2.50
N HIS A 134 -6.02 -23.10 -2.18
CA HIS A 134 -4.96 -23.80 -2.92
C HIS A 134 -5.46 -25.05 -3.69
N VAL A 135 -6.77 -25.29 -3.74
CA VAL A 135 -7.35 -26.42 -4.49
C VAL A 135 -8.38 -25.90 -5.48
N THR A 136 -7.88 -25.32 -6.57
CA THR A 136 -8.63 -25.25 -7.82
C THR A 136 -7.65 -25.49 -8.95
N ASP A 137 -7.62 -26.74 -9.41
CA ASP A 137 -7.03 -27.18 -10.68
C ASP A 137 -7.81 -26.60 -11.88
#